data_AF-A0A5K1GJL8-F1
#
_entry.id   AF-A0A5K1GJL8-F1
#
_cell.length_a   1.000
_cell.length_b   1.000
_cell.length_c   1.000
_cell.angle_alpha   90.00
_cell.angle_beta   90.00
_cell.angle_gamma   90.00
#
_symmetry.space_group_name_H-M   'P 1'
#
loop_
_entity.id
_entity.type
_entity.pdbx_description
1 polymer ?
#
loop_
_entity_poly.entity_id
_entity_poly.type
_entity_poly.pdbx_seq_one_letter_code
_entity_poly.pdbx_strand_id
1 'polypeptide(L)' 'RPLGLLSLLDEESMFPNGTDLSFADKLRQHLGSNHCFRGERDKAFSICHYAGE' A
#
# COMPACT_ATOMS: atom_id res chain seq x y z
N ARG A 1 -1.26 9.61 -14.14
CA ARG A 1 -0.21 9.21 -13.17
C ARG A 1 -0.77 8.03 -12.38
N PRO A 2 -0.03 6.93 -12.22
CA PRO A 2 -0.46 5.85 -11.33
C PRO A 2 -0.53 6.37 -9.87
N LEU A 3 -1.49 5.86 -9.10
CA LEU A 3 -1.64 6.19 -7.68
C LEU A 3 -0.47 5.59 -6.89
N GLY A 4 0.17 6.42 -6.08
CA GLY A 4 1.28 6.01 -5.20
C GLY A 4 0.79 5.66 -3.80
N LEU A 5 1.68 5.07 -2.99
CA LEU A 5 1.38 4.63 -1.61
C LEU A 5 0.75 5.74 -0.76
N LEU A 6 1.34 6.95 -0.77
CA LEU A 6 0.83 8.08 0.02
C LEU A 6 -0.54 8.57 -0.48
N SER A 7 -0.76 8.59 -1.80
CA SER A 7 -2.07 8.96 -2.36
C SER A 7 -3.16 7.95 -1.98
N LEU A 8 -2.84 6.66 -1.97
CA LEU A 8 -3.77 5.62 -1.54
C LEU A 8 -4.08 5.73 -0.04
N LEU A 9 -3.10 6.13 0.77
CA LEU A 9 -3.29 6.38 2.20
C LEU A 9 -4.20 7.59 2.43
N ASP A 10 -3.96 8.69 1.73
CA ASP A 10 -4.80 9.89 1.80
C ASP A 10 -6.24 9.57 1.41
N GLU A 11 -6.44 8.82 0.33
CA GLU A 11 -7.76 8.38 -0.12
C GLU A 11 -8.47 7.50 0.93
N GLU A 12 -7.77 6.52 1.51
CA GLU A 12 -8.35 5.65 2.53
C GLU A 12 -8.66 6.42 3.82
N SER A 13 -7.81 7.34 4.23
CA SER A 13 -7.98 8.16 5.43
C SER A 13 -9.19 9.10 5.33
N MET A 14 -9.59 9.46 4.12
CA MET A 14 -10.80 10.24 3.85
C MET A 14 -12.04 9.38 3.56
N PHE A 15 -11.88 8.05 3.46
CA PHE A 15 -12.98 7.16 3.12
C PHE A 15 -13.84 6.87 4.36
N PRO A 16 -15.18 7.05 4.29
CA PRO A 16 -16.06 6.67 5.39
C PRO A 16 -15.96 5.17 5.67
N ASN A 17 -15.60 4.81 6.91
CA ASN A 17 -15.31 3.42 7.33
C ASN A 17 -14.04 2.82 6.69
N GLY A 18 -13.08 3.64 6.30
CA GLY A 18 -11.76 3.15 5.93
C GLY A 18 -11.11 2.37 7.07
N THR A 19 -10.41 1.30 6.73
CA THR A 19 -9.74 0.41 7.69
C THR A 19 -8.34 0.06 7.19
N ASP A 20 -7.46 -0.39 8.09
CA ASP A 20 -6.15 -0.88 7.72
C ASP A 20 -6.23 -2.05 6.70
N LEU A 21 -7.27 -2.89 6.82
CA LEU A 21 -7.49 -4.01 5.90
C LEU A 21 -7.88 -3.54 4.49
N SER A 22 -8.79 -2.57 4.38
CA SER A 22 -9.16 -2.00 3.08
C SER A 22 -8.03 -1.16 2.47
N PHE A 23 -7.19 -0.53 3.31
CA PHE A 23 -5.95 0.08 2.85
C PHE A 23 -4.99 -0.96 2.25
N ALA A 24 -4.76 -2.06 2.97
CA ALA A 24 -3.90 -3.15 2.54
C ALA A 24 -4.36 -3.76 1.20
N ASP A 25 -5.67 -3.96 1.03
CA ASP A 25 -6.25 -4.43 -0.21
C ASP A 25 -5.99 -3.45 -1.37
N LYS A 26 -6.14 -2.14 -1.13
CA LYS A 26 -5.78 -1.11 -2.12
C LYS A 26 -4.29 -1.16 -2.48
N LEU A 27 -3.40 -1.25 -1.49
CA LEU A 27 -1.95 -1.37 -1.74
C LEU A 27 -1.65 -2.60 -2.62
N ARG A 28 -2.25 -3.76 -2.31
CA ARG A 28 -2.09 -4.98 -3.10
C ARG A 28 -2.62 -4.82 -4.54
N GLN A 29 -3.78 -4.20 -4.71
CA GLN A 29 -4.39 -3.99 -6.03
C GLN A 29 -3.58 -3.05 -6.92
N HIS A 30 -3.04 -1.97 -6.34
CA HIS A 30 -2.38 -0.91 -7.11
C HIS A 30 -0.86 -1.09 -7.21
N LEU A 31 -0.22 -1.68 -6.21
CA LEU A 31 1.24 -1.82 -6.11
C LEU A 31 1.72 -3.27 -6.22
N GLY A 32 0.83 -4.27 -6.31
CA GLY A 32 1.21 -5.69 -6.33
C GLY A 32 2.13 -6.10 -7.48
N SER A 33 2.11 -5.37 -8.61
CA SER A 33 3.01 -5.59 -9.74
C SER A 33 4.33 -4.81 -9.65
N ASN A 34 4.47 -3.92 -8.65
CA ASN A 34 5.68 -3.14 -8.44
C ASN A 34 6.71 -3.98 -7.68
N HIS A 35 7.88 -4.24 -8.29
CA HIS A 35 8.95 -5.04 -7.69
C HIS A 35 9.50 -4.48 -6.36
N CYS A 36 9.35 -3.17 -6.11
CA CYS A 36 9.71 -2.55 -4.84
C CYS A 36 8.68 -2.86 -3.74
N PHE A 37 7.44 -3.19 -4.06
CA PHE A 37 6.40 -3.48 -3.09
C PHE A 37 6.39 -4.98 -2.79
N ARG A 38 6.60 -5.33 -1.52
CA ARG A 38 6.38 -6.68 -1.01
C ARG A 38 5.09 -6.68 -0.20
N GLY A 39 4.15 -7.51 -0.65
CA GLY A 39 2.81 -7.62 -0.08
C GLY A 39 2.81 -7.99 1.40
N GLU A 40 1.62 -7.94 2.01
CA GLU A 40 1.52 -8.06 3.45
C GLU A 40 1.92 -9.44 4.00
N ARG A 41 2.62 -9.40 5.14
CA ARG A 41 2.67 -10.50 6.12
C ARG A 41 2.09 -9.99 7.43
N ASP A 42 1.08 -10.70 7.92
CA ASP A 42 0.33 -10.37 9.13
C ASP A 42 -0.41 -9.03 9.08
N LYS A 43 0.22 -7.93 9.51
CA LYS A 43 -0.34 -6.56 9.59
C LYS A 43 0.66 -5.50 9.09
N ALA A 44 1.62 -5.92 8.27
CA ALA A 44 2.68 -5.07 7.77
C ALA A 44 2.98 -5.41 6.32
N PHE A 45 3.43 -4.41 5.57
CA PHE A 45 3.99 -4.54 4.24
C PHE A 45 5.47 -4.11 4.26
N SER A 46 6.24 -4.54 3.26
CA SER A 46 7.64 -4.16 3.10
C SER A 46 7.86 -3.41 1.79
N ILE A 47 8.80 -2.47 1.78
CA ILE A 47 9.21 -1.75 0.58
C ILE A 47 10.73 -1.88 0.40
N CYS A 48 11.14 -2.36 -0.76
CA CYS A 48 12.54 -2.40 -1.18
C CYS A 48 12.96 -0.98 -1.60
N HIS A 49 13.72 -0.30 -0.76
CA HIS A 49 14.28 1.02 -1.02
C HIS A 49 15.72 0.91 -1.55
N TYR A 50 16.32 2.06 -1.91
CA TYR A 50 17.70 2.09 -2.45
C TYR A 50 18.73 1.46 -1.51
N ALA A 51 18.50 1.51 -0.19
CA ALA A 51 19.37 0.92 0.82
C ALA A 51 19.06 -0.56 1.14
N GLY A 52 18.12 -1.18 0.41
CA GLY A 52 17.59 -2.51 0.71
C GLY A 52 16.15 -2.48 1.22
N GLU A 53 15.70 -3.63 1.72
CA GLU A 53 14.42 -3.83 2.42
C GLU A 53 14.59 -3.70 3.93
#